data_AF-A0A4U7EZ53-F1
#
_entry.id   AF-A0A4U7EZ53-F1
#
_cell.length_a   1.000
_cell.length_b   1.000
_cell.length_c   1.000
_cell.angle_alpha   90.00
_cell.angle_beta   90.00
_cell.angle_gamma   90.00
#
_symmetry.space_group_name_H-M   'P 1'
#
loop_
_entity.id
_entity.type
_entity.pdbx_description
1 polymer ?
#
loop_
_entity_poly.entity_id
_entity_poly.type
_entity_poly.pdbx_seq_one_letter_code
_entity_poly.pdbx_strand_id
1 'polypeptide(L)'
;GSTSASAVDVIYRVIEARGDLLLHGVAVKPGKPMLIGRIDRGGSEADALDTDTSDVDADGTGSNDGRDAGESAYVGLPGYPVSALTIFRTFVAPAIREAAGQPEPATATIEGRMGVAERYGEGRLRLMPVGLLDLDSGDLPLVYPVDKGSGATTSLVEADGVVAVDPDTEVLGDGETVEVQLFSPDVRPPSLLGAGEDDPALNRLLDRLDAPRYLPVGSREGLRRLRDGVPDVAVVAGPTDREVDSVELGGWSREWGLVVPEGNPANVDGLASLVEEDLRFVNRPPDSGLRRTLDDALGELAAERSESRADLTSRIDGYE
;
A
#
# COMPACT_ATOMS: atom_id res chain seq x y z
N GLY A 1 -5.82 -4.69 12.63
CA GLY A 1 -5.59 -3.25 12.47
C GLY A 1 -5.42 -2.61 13.83
N SER A 2 -4.68 -1.50 13.92
CA SER A 2 -4.26 -0.82 15.18
C SER A 2 -3.06 -1.43 15.91
N THR A 3 -2.30 -2.31 15.28
CA THR A 3 -0.94 -2.64 15.73
C THR A 3 -0.01 -1.61 15.09
N SER A 4 0.41 -0.58 15.82
CA SER A 4 1.38 0.41 15.35
C SER A 4 2.62 0.30 16.22
N ALA A 5 3.81 0.43 15.62
CA ALA A 5 5.06 0.55 16.36
C ALA A 5 5.21 1.92 17.06
N SER A 6 4.11 2.52 17.56
CA SER A 6 4.12 3.79 18.29
C SER A 6 3.93 3.55 19.78
N ALA A 7 4.55 4.39 20.60
CA ALA A 7 4.54 4.32 22.06
C ALA A 7 3.14 4.45 22.71
N VAL A 8 2.09 4.66 21.90
CA VAL A 8 0.70 4.85 22.33
C VAL A 8 -0.15 3.59 22.09
N ASP A 9 0.43 2.50 21.58
CA ASP A 9 -0.34 1.28 21.35
C ASP A 9 -0.75 0.64 22.69
N VAL A 10 -2.04 0.41 22.89
CA VAL A 10 -2.61 -0.12 24.14
C VAL A 10 -2.91 -1.62 24.01
N ILE A 11 -2.90 -2.15 22.79
CA ILE A 11 -3.36 -3.52 22.49
C ILE A 11 -2.46 -4.57 23.14
N TYR A 12 -1.13 -4.41 23.13
CA TYR A 12 -0.24 -5.37 23.80
C TYR A 12 -0.48 -5.44 25.31
N ARG A 13 -0.76 -4.29 25.96
CA ARG A 13 -1.04 -4.25 27.41
C ARG A 13 -2.33 -4.97 27.77
N VAL A 14 -3.34 -4.92 26.90
CA VAL A 14 -4.61 -5.64 27.12
C VAL A 14 -4.42 -7.14 26.95
N ILE A 15 -3.60 -7.56 25.98
CA ILE A 15 -3.28 -8.97 25.77
C ILE A 15 -2.49 -9.50 26.96
N GLU A 16 -1.41 -8.83 27.37
CA GLU A 16 -0.60 -9.21 28.55
C GLU A 16 -1.41 -9.19 29.86
N ALA A 17 -2.46 -8.38 29.96
CA ALA A 17 -3.32 -8.33 31.15
C ALA A 17 -4.41 -9.41 31.18
N ARG A 18 -4.77 -10.01 30.04
CA ARG A 18 -5.87 -10.99 29.89
C ARG A 18 -5.44 -12.34 29.31
N GLY A 19 -4.13 -12.56 29.19
CA GLY A 19 -3.53 -13.77 28.64
C GLY A 19 -2.06 -13.54 28.29
N ASP A 20 -1.57 -14.24 27.25
CA ASP A 20 -0.15 -14.28 26.90
C ASP A 20 0.13 -13.69 25.52
N LEU A 21 1.10 -12.78 25.42
CA LEU A 21 1.64 -12.32 24.14
C LEU A 21 2.74 -13.28 23.67
N LEU A 22 2.55 -13.92 22.52
CA LEU A 22 3.47 -14.93 21.99
C LEU A 22 4.45 -14.37 20.97
N LEU A 23 4.04 -13.38 20.18
CA LEU A 23 4.88 -12.80 19.12
C LEU A 23 4.54 -11.32 18.91
N HIS A 24 5.58 -10.50 18.73
CA HIS A 24 5.48 -9.10 18.34
C HIS A 24 6.44 -8.78 17.18
N GLY A 25 5.86 -8.62 15.98
CA GLY A 25 6.58 -8.35 14.74
C GLY A 25 7.12 -9.62 14.07
N VAL A 26 7.10 -9.62 12.73
CA VAL A 26 7.73 -10.67 11.91
C VAL A 26 8.79 -10.02 11.02
N ALA A 27 9.90 -10.70 10.76
CA ALA A 27 10.97 -10.23 9.88
C ALA A 27 10.61 -10.30 8.38
N VAL A 28 9.41 -9.85 8.03
CA VAL A 28 8.85 -9.82 6.67
C VAL A 28 8.47 -8.39 6.30
N LYS A 29 8.70 -8.02 5.05
CA LYS A 29 8.30 -6.73 4.47
C LYS A 29 7.26 -6.95 3.36
N PRO A 30 6.07 -6.34 3.44
CA PRO A 30 5.60 -5.49 4.54
C PRO A 30 5.05 -6.32 5.73
N GLY A 31 5.29 -5.90 6.99
CA GLY A 31 4.79 -6.67 8.15
C GLY A 31 5.19 -6.23 9.56
N LYS A 32 5.64 -4.99 9.75
CA LYS A 32 6.35 -4.58 10.97
C LYS A 32 5.51 -4.59 12.26
N PRO A 33 4.17 -4.46 12.26
CA PRO A 33 3.41 -4.73 13.48
C PRO A 33 2.43 -5.89 13.28
N MET A 34 2.85 -7.11 13.66
CA MET A 34 1.96 -8.25 13.87
C MET A 34 1.99 -8.62 15.35
N LEU A 35 0.83 -8.86 15.96
CA LEU A 35 0.72 -9.39 17.31
C LEU A 35 0.06 -10.77 17.25
N ILE A 36 0.61 -11.75 17.94
CA ILE A 36 -0.05 -13.03 18.19
C ILE A 36 -0.08 -13.23 19.69
N GLY A 37 -1.26 -13.47 20.25
CA GLY A 37 -1.42 -13.78 21.66
C GLY A 37 -2.55 -14.76 21.92
N ARG A 38 -2.66 -15.21 23.17
CA ARG A 38 -3.77 -16.00 23.69
C ARG A 38 -4.54 -15.14 24.68
N ILE A 39 -5.86 -15.27 24.68
CA ILE A 39 -6.75 -14.59 25.62
C ILE A 39 -7.64 -15.64 26.26
N ASP A 40 -7.72 -15.60 27.58
CA ASP A 40 -8.59 -16.49 28.35
C ASP A 40 -10.04 -16.03 28.22
N ARG A 41 -10.95 -16.96 27.94
CA ARG A 41 -12.40 -16.67 27.91
C ARG A 41 -13.02 -16.51 29.31
N GLY A 42 -12.25 -16.73 30.38
CA GLY A 42 -12.72 -16.93 31.75
C GLY A 42 -12.82 -15.70 32.65
N GLY A 43 -13.08 -14.50 32.11
CA GLY A 43 -13.15 -13.27 32.91
C GLY A 43 -14.19 -12.28 32.44
N SER A 44 -15.47 -12.66 32.43
CA SER A 44 -16.57 -11.69 32.31
C SER A 44 -17.13 -11.37 33.69
N GLU A 45 -17.05 -10.10 34.10
CA GLU A 45 -18.03 -9.25 34.81
C GLU A 45 -19.27 -9.86 35.51
N ALA A 46 -19.19 -11.09 36.02
CA ALA A 46 -20.28 -11.80 36.70
C ALA A 46 -20.08 -11.85 38.22
N ASP A 47 -18.88 -11.54 38.73
CA ASP A 47 -18.57 -11.54 40.17
C ASP A 47 -18.91 -10.22 40.90
N ALA A 48 -19.53 -9.25 40.22
CA ALA A 48 -19.85 -7.93 40.82
C ALA A 48 -21.33 -7.75 41.20
N LEU A 49 -22.17 -8.76 41.05
CA LEU A 49 -23.57 -8.75 41.50
C LEU A 49 -23.94 -10.09 42.16
N ASP A 50 -23.25 -10.42 43.25
CA ASP A 50 -23.81 -11.35 44.24
C ASP A 50 -23.79 -10.71 45.63
N THR A 51 -24.77 -9.84 45.85
CA THR A 51 -25.25 -9.49 47.18
C THR A 51 -26.76 -9.65 47.19
N ASP A 52 -27.20 -10.53 48.08
CA ASP A 52 -28.57 -10.86 48.46
C ASP A 52 -29.40 -11.66 47.45
N THR A 53 -29.46 -12.99 47.68
CA THR A 53 -30.65 -13.58 48.31
C THR A 53 -30.38 -14.98 48.86
N SER A 54 -30.69 -15.16 50.13
CA SER A 54 -30.95 -16.46 50.74
C SER A 54 -32.15 -17.13 50.04
N ASP A 55 -32.02 -18.40 49.65
CA ASP A 55 -32.94 -19.44 50.12
C ASP A 55 -32.49 -20.86 49.74
N VAL A 56 -32.89 -21.76 50.64
CA VAL A 56 -32.60 -23.18 50.83
C VAL A 56 -33.00 -24.06 49.64
N ASP A 57 -32.13 -25.00 49.22
CA ASP A 57 -32.43 -26.45 49.21
C ASP A 57 -31.23 -27.29 48.76
N ALA A 58 -30.98 -28.34 49.53
CA ALA A 58 -29.92 -29.31 49.35
C ALA A 58 -30.45 -30.52 48.58
N ASP A 59 -29.84 -30.85 47.44
CA ASP A 59 -29.51 -32.23 47.07
C ASP A 59 -28.70 -32.31 45.77
N GLY A 60 -27.78 -33.27 45.71
CA GLY A 60 -27.42 -33.95 44.46
C GLY A 60 -26.29 -33.38 43.61
N THR A 61 -25.05 -33.82 43.91
CA THR A 61 -23.99 -34.12 42.91
C THR A 61 -23.81 -33.14 41.75
N GLY A 62 -23.22 -31.97 42.04
CA GLY A 62 -22.57 -31.16 41.02
C GLY A 62 -21.23 -31.79 40.64
N SER A 63 -21.18 -32.49 39.51
CA SER A 63 -19.93 -32.68 38.78
C SER A 63 -19.34 -31.30 38.54
N ASN A 64 -18.17 -31.05 39.11
CA ASN A 64 -17.34 -29.89 38.81
C ASN A 64 -16.82 -30.08 37.38
N ASP A 65 -17.70 -29.91 36.40
CA ASP A 65 -17.34 -29.79 35.00
C ASP A 65 -16.80 -28.38 34.86
N GLY A 66 -15.54 -28.22 35.30
CA GLY A 66 -14.72 -27.08 34.98
C GLY A 66 -14.68 -27.03 33.47
N ARG A 67 -15.63 -26.28 32.88
CA ARG A 67 -15.56 -25.89 31.48
C ARG A 67 -14.20 -25.25 31.35
N ASP A 68 -13.26 -25.96 30.71
CA ASP A 68 -12.01 -25.39 30.24
C ASP A 68 -12.38 -24.03 29.67
N ALA A 69 -11.92 -22.97 30.33
CA ALA A 69 -12.21 -21.61 29.91
C ALA A 69 -11.51 -21.43 28.57
N GLY A 70 -12.20 -21.79 27.48
CA GLY A 70 -11.55 -22.10 26.21
C GLY A 70 -10.71 -20.92 25.72
N GLU A 71 -9.40 -21.14 25.60
CA GLU A 71 -8.46 -20.13 25.12
C GLU A 71 -8.85 -19.65 23.72
N SER A 72 -8.66 -18.36 23.45
CA SER A 72 -8.84 -17.77 22.11
C SER A 72 -7.52 -17.23 21.60
N ALA A 73 -7.18 -17.53 20.35
CA ALA A 73 -6.09 -16.85 19.67
C ALA A 73 -6.50 -15.42 19.30
N TYR A 74 -5.63 -14.46 19.59
CA TYR A 74 -5.72 -13.09 19.12
C TYR A 74 -4.64 -12.84 18.07
N VAL A 75 -5.03 -12.34 16.89
CA VAL A 75 -4.09 -11.95 15.84
C VAL A 75 -4.30 -10.49 15.46
N GLY A 76 -3.34 -9.66 15.84
CA GLY A 76 -3.27 -8.26 15.46
C GLY A 76 -2.57 -8.11 14.11
N LEU A 77 -3.34 -7.92 13.05
CA LEU A 77 -2.80 -7.61 11.72
C LEU A 77 -2.44 -6.11 11.59
N PRO A 78 -1.44 -5.76 10.76
CA PRO A 78 -1.07 -4.38 10.48
C PRO A 78 -2.26 -3.51 10.04
N GLY A 79 -2.15 -2.20 10.24
CA GLY A 79 -3.12 -1.23 9.73
C GLY A 79 -3.13 -1.08 8.20
N TYR A 80 -2.01 -1.41 7.54
CA TYR A 80 -1.89 -1.30 6.08
C TYR A 80 -2.52 -2.50 5.36
N PRO A 81 -3.45 -2.30 4.41
CA PRO A 81 -4.20 -3.39 3.76
C PRO A 81 -3.31 -4.44 3.08
N VAL A 82 -2.27 -4.01 2.35
CA VAL A 82 -1.30 -4.90 1.68
C VAL A 82 -0.61 -5.79 2.70
N SER A 83 -0.08 -5.19 3.77
CA SER A 83 0.59 -5.94 4.84
C SER A 83 -0.36 -6.88 5.56
N ALA A 84 -1.60 -6.45 5.80
CA ALA A 84 -2.61 -7.25 6.47
C ALA A 84 -3.01 -8.47 5.64
N LEU A 85 -3.29 -8.32 4.34
CA LEU A 85 -3.65 -9.46 3.48
C LEU A 85 -2.47 -10.41 3.31
N THR A 86 -1.29 -9.87 3.03
CA THR A 86 -0.08 -10.68 2.86
C THR A 86 0.21 -11.49 4.13
N ILE A 87 0.25 -10.86 5.31
CA ILE A 87 0.46 -11.57 6.58
C ILE A 87 -0.68 -12.55 6.86
N PHE A 88 -1.93 -12.15 6.61
CA PHE A 88 -3.06 -13.03 6.82
C PHE A 88 -2.94 -14.30 5.97
N ARG A 89 -2.66 -14.18 4.67
CA ARG A 89 -2.51 -15.31 3.76
C ARG A 89 -1.29 -16.17 4.10
N THR A 90 -0.16 -15.57 4.44
CA THR A 90 1.08 -16.29 4.69
C THR A 90 1.09 -17.01 6.05
N PHE A 91 0.52 -16.40 7.10
CA PHE A 91 0.67 -16.91 8.47
C PHE A 91 -0.65 -17.27 9.17
N VAL A 92 -1.73 -16.55 8.90
CA VAL A 92 -2.98 -16.69 9.67
C VAL A 92 -3.94 -17.69 9.03
N ALA A 93 -4.12 -17.62 7.71
CA ALA A 93 -5.00 -18.50 6.97
C ALA A 93 -4.58 -19.98 7.06
N PRO A 94 -3.27 -20.34 6.97
CA PRO A 94 -2.83 -21.72 7.19
C PRO A 94 -3.18 -22.24 8.59
N ALA A 95 -2.91 -21.44 9.62
CA ALA A 95 -3.22 -21.81 11.01
C ALA A 95 -4.72 -22.00 11.26
N ILE A 96 -5.58 -21.14 10.69
CA ILE A 96 -7.04 -21.31 10.78
C ILE A 96 -7.49 -22.58 10.06
N ARG A 97 -6.92 -22.89 8.90
CA ARG A 97 -7.26 -24.10 8.14
C ARG A 97 -6.86 -25.36 8.88
N GLU A 98 -5.64 -25.42 9.40
CA GLU A 98 -5.16 -26.52 10.23
C GLU A 98 -6.10 -26.75 11.42
N ALA A 99 -6.44 -25.70 12.16
CA ALA A 99 -7.38 -25.78 13.28
C ALA A 99 -8.79 -26.23 12.87
N ALA A 100 -9.21 -25.91 11.64
CA ALA A 100 -10.50 -26.34 11.07
C ALA A 100 -10.44 -27.71 10.37
N GLY A 101 -9.29 -28.39 10.35
CA GLY A 101 -9.09 -29.64 9.61
C GLY A 101 -9.24 -29.49 8.09
N GLN A 102 -9.06 -28.28 7.58
CA GLN A 102 -9.14 -27.98 6.14
C GLN A 102 -7.78 -28.18 5.49
N PRO A 103 -7.72 -28.72 4.26
CA PRO A 103 -6.47 -28.80 3.53
C PRO A 103 -5.93 -27.40 3.19
N GLU A 104 -4.61 -27.33 3.05
CA GLU A 104 -3.97 -26.16 2.45
C GLU A 104 -4.59 -25.90 1.06
N PRO A 105 -4.90 -24.64 0.73
CA PRO A 105 -5.38 -24.32 -0.60
C PRO A 105 -4.24 -24.64 -1.58
N ALA A 106 -4.61 -25.13 -2.76
CA ALA A 106 -3.67 -25.19 -3.87
C ALA A 106 -3.32 -23.75 -4.25
N THR A 107 -2.19 -23.25 -3.77
CA THR A 107 -1.63 -21.97 -4.22
C THR A 107 -1.15 -22.18 -5.64
N ALA A 108 -1.70 -21.42 -6.59
CA ALA A 108 -1.14 -21.38 -7.93
C ALA A 108 0.17 -20.60 -7.87
N THR A 109 1.26 -21.26 -8.23
CA THR A 109 2.55 -20.62 -8.51
C THR A 109 2.76 -20.61 -10.02
N ILE A 110 3.36 -19.54 -10.51
CA ILE A 110 3.74 -19.41 -11.91
C ILE A 110 5.15 -18.82 -11.98
N GLU A 111 5.98 -19.36 -12.87
CA GLU A 111 7.25 -18.73 -13.22
C GLU A 111 6.99 -17.59 -14.20
N GLY A 112 7.65 -16.46 -13.99
CA GLY A 112 7.59 -15.32 -14.90
C GLY A 112 8.96 -14.63 -15.01
N ARG A 113 9.09 -13.73 -15.97
CA ARG A 113 10.30 -12.90 -16.14
C ARG A 113 10.04 -11.50 -15.60
N MET A 114 10.95 -10.96 -14.80
CA MET A 114 10.87 -9.56 -14.37
C MET A 114 10.92 -8.62 -15.58
N GLY A 115 10.03 -7.64 -15.66
CA GLY A 115 10.03 -6.61 -16.71
C GLY A 115 10.73 -5.30 -16.32
N VAL A 116 11.20 -5.20 -15.07
CA VAL A 116 12.04 -4.10 -14.60
C VAL A 116 13.07 -4.61 -13.61
N ALA A 117 14.25 -3.99 -13.63
CA ALA A 117 15.24 -4.19 -12.59
C ALA A 117 14.85 -3.45 -11.31
N GLU A 118 14.86 -4.15 -10.19
CA GLU A 118 14.52 -3.63 -8.87
C GLU A 118 15.70 -3.81 -7.90
N ARG A 119 15.97 -2.78 -7.09
CA ARG A 119 17.04 -2.80 -6.09
C ARG A 119 16.46 -2.91 -4.69
N TYR A 120 17.02 -3.82 -3.90
CA TYR A 120 16.67 -4.09 -2.53
C TYR A 120 17.92 -4.00 -1.66
N GLY A 121 17.76 -3.80 -0.35
CA GLY A 121 18.92 -3.56 0.52
C GLY A 121 18.57 -3.41 1.98
N GLU A 122 17.69 -4.28 2.49
CA GLU A 122 17.17 -4.15 3.85
C GLU A 122 17.26 -5.43 4.70
N GLY A 123 17.96 -6.47 4.22
CA GLY A 123 18.29 -7.68 4.99
C GLY A 123 17.08 -8.46 5.52
N ARG A 124 15.94 -8.39 4.83
CA ARG A 124 14.67 -8.99 5.25
C ARG A 124 13.90 -9.53 4.06
N LEU A 125 13.17 -10.62 4.27
CA LEU A 125 12.31 -11.22 3.26
C LEU A 125 11.26 -10.20 2.82
N ARG A 126 11.24 -9.85 1.54
CA ARG A 126 10.25 -8.92 0.97
C ARG A 126 9.24 -9.70 0.13
N LEU A 127 7.97 -9.60 0.49
CA LEU A 127 6.85 -10.07 -0.32
C LEU A 127 6.42 -8.90 -1.21
N MET A 128 6.96 -8.87 -2.42
CA MET A 128 6.75 -7.81 -3.41
C MET A 128 5.43 -8.06 -4.15
N PRO A 129 4.43 -7.15 -4.08
CA PRO A 129 3.22 -7.24 -4.90
C PRO A 129 3.58 -7.06 -6.38
N VAL A 130 3.10 -7.97 -7.22
CA VAL A 130 3.37 -7.96 -8.64
C VAL A 130 2.10 -8.15 -9.47
N GLY A 131 2.12 -7.63 -10.68
CA GLY A 131 1.14 -7.91 -11.73
C GLY A 131 1.77 -8.78 -12.82
N LEU A 132 0.91 -9.45 -13.57
CA LEU A 132 1.28 -10.33 -14.67
C LEU A 132 0.71 -9.81 -16.00
N LEU A 133 1.50 -9.92 -17.06
CA LEU A 133 1.10 -9.72 -18.45
C LEU A 133 1.44 -10.96 -19.28
N ASP A 134 0.87 -11.02 -20.49
CA ASP A 134 1.22 -12.01 -21.51
C ASP A 134 1.07 -13.49 -21.11
N LEU A 135 0.13 -13.82 -20.21
CA LEU A 135 -0.12 -15.21 -19.78
C LEU A 135 -0.43 -16.17 -20.94
N ASP A 136 -1.04 -15.67 -22.01
CA ASP A 136 -1.46 -16.47 -23.16
C ASP A 136 -0.44 -16.49 -24.31
N SER A 137 0.74 -15.88 -24.13
CA SER A 137 1.75 -15.74 -25.19
C SER A 137 2.51 -17.04 -25.51
N GLY A 138 2.50 -18.02 -24.60
CA GLY A 138 3.30 -19.25 -24.70
C GLY A 138 4.74 -19.10 -24.19
N ASP A 139 5.19 -17.88 -23.89
CA ASP A 139 6.45 -17.58 -23.21
C ASP A 139 6.22 -17.40 -21.69
N LEU A 140 7.29 -17.24 -20.92
CA LEU A 140 7.16 -16.83 -19.53
C LEU A 140 6.46 -15.45 -19.45
N PRO A 141 5.42 -15.30 -18.62
CA PRO A 141 4.70 -14.04 -18.45
C PRO A 141 5.62 -12.94 -17.91
N LEU A 142 5.31 -11.70 -18.29
CA LEU A 142 6.03 -10.54 -17.78
C LEU A 142 5.51 -10.19 -16.37
N VAL A 143 6.44 -10.04 -15.42
CA VAL A 143 6.18 -9.71 -14.02
C VAL A 143 6.61 -8.28 -13.77
N TYR A 144 5.72 -7.45 -13.25
CA TYR A 144 6.04 -6.06 -12.91
C TYR A 144 5.62 -5.71 -11.48
N PRO A 145 6.40 -4.88 -10.78
CA PRO A 145 6.06 -4.44 -9.43
C PRO A 145 4.87 -3.48 -9.46
N VAL A 146 3.87 -3.80 -8.65
CA VAL A 146 2.72 -2.95 -8.35
C VAL A 146 3.04 -2.15 -7.10
N ASP A 147 4.15 -1.41 -7.15
CA ASP A 147 4.56 -0.55 -6.05
C ASP A 147 3.83 0.80 -6.18
N LYS A 148 3.00 1.09 -5.19
CA LYS A 148 2.84 2.44 -4.65
C LYS A 148 3.33 2.32 -3.22
N GLY A 149 4.21 3.21 -2.77
CA GLY A 149 4.81 3.15 -1.43
C GLY A 149 3.80 2.68 -0.37
N SER A 150 4.28 1.92 0.61
CA SER A 150 3.57 1.01 1.55
C SER A 150 2.22 1.43 2.19
N GLY A 151 1.71 2.63 1.94
CA GLY A 151 0.44 3.17 2.43
C GLY A 151 -0.75 3.17 1.46
N ALA A 152 -0.60 2.79 0.18
CA ALA A 152 -1.72 2.84 -0.76
C ALA A 152 -2.61 1.58 -0.72
N THR A 153 -3.87 1.71 -0.32
CA THR A 153 -4.90 0.66 -0.38
C THR A 153 -5.08 0.09 -1.80
N THR A 154 -4.74 0.85 -2.84
CA THR A 154 -4.93 0.49 -4.25
C THR A 154 -3.94 -0.55 -4.78
N SER A 155 -2.73 -0.68 -4.20
CA SER A 155 -1.70 -1.59 -4.72
C SER A 155 -2.09 -3.07 -4.64
N LEU A 156 -3.03 -3.42 -3.76
CA LEU A 156 -3.58 -4.78 -3.67
C LEU A 156 -4.64 -5.08 -4.72
N VAL A 157 -5.41 -4.06 -5.12
CA VAL A 157 -6.43 -4.19 -6.16
C VAL A 157 -5.78 -4.38 -7.53
N GLU A 158 -4.58 -3.82 -7.69
CA GLU A 158 -3.81 -3.81 -8.93
C GLU A 158 -2.80 -4.98 -9.03
N ALA A 159 -2.66 -5.82 -8.00
CA ALA A 159 -1.69 -6.93 -7.97
C ALA A 159 -2.35 -8.31 -8.18
N ASP A 160 -1.64 -9.18 -8.90
CA ASP A 160 -2.08 -10.54 -9.22
C ASP A 160 -1.47 -11.59 -8.27
N GLY A 161 -0.34 -11.26 -7.65
CA GLY A 161 0.36 -12.13 -6.72
C GLY A 161 1.52 -11.44 -6.00
N VAL A 162 2.38 -12.25 -5.38
CA VAL A 162 3.61 -11.78 -4.73
C VAL A 162 4.83 -12.57 -5.17
N VAL A 163 5.97 -11.88 -5.27
CA VAL A 163 7.30 -12.47 -5.38
C VAL A 163 7.98 -12.39 -4.02
N ALA A 164 8.51 -13.52 -3.53
CA ALA A 164 9.32 -13.57 -2.32
C ALA A 164 10.78 -13.25 -2.67
N VAL A 165 11.25 -12.07 -2.27
CA VAL A 165 12.63 -11.61 -2.48
C VAL A 165 13.44 -11.93 -1.24
N ASP A 166 14.50 -12.72 -1.41
CA ASP A 166 15.37 -13.17 -0.33
C ASP A 166 16.04 -11.97 0.39
N PRO A 167 16.22 -12.03 1.72
CA PRO A 167 16.96 -11.02 2.48
C PRO A 167 18.31 -10.60 1.89
N ASP A 168 19.03 -11.55 1.26
CA ASP A 168 20.37 -11.36 0.71
C ASP A 168 20.34 -10.90 -0.76
N THR A 169 19.15 -10.84 -1.39
CA THR A 169 18.99 -10.33 -2.75
C THR A 169 19.05 -8.80 -2.75
N GLU A 170 20.13 -8.24 -3.29
CA GLU A 170 20.29 -6.79 -3.46
C GLU A 170 19.66 -6.26 -4.75
N VAL A 171 19.55 -7.10 -5.77
CA VAL A 171 19.02 -6.72 -7.08
C VAL A 171 18.25 -7.89 -7.66
N LEU A 172 17.02 -7.64 -8.11
CA LEU A 172 16.33 -8.48 -9.08
C LEU A 172 16.48 -7.83 -10.46
N GLY A 173 17.11 -8.54 -11.38
CA GLY A 173 17.44 -8.06 -12.72
C GLY A 173 16.23 -8.02 -13.64
N ASP A 174 16.31 -7.14 -14.64
CA ASP A 174 15.40 -7.21 -15.79
C ASP A 174 15.60 -8.54 -16.54
N GLY A 175 14.50 -9.19 -16.91
CA GLY A 175 14.45 -10.52 -17.51
C GLY A 175 14.72 -11.69 -16.56
N GLU A 176 15.01 -11.44 -15.27
CA GLU A 176 15.29 -12.51 -14.30
C GLU A 176 14.03 -13.35 -14.04
N THR A 177 14.19 -14.68 -14.02
CA THR A 177 13.10 -15.60 -13.72
C THR A 177 12.76 -15.55 -12.24
N VAL A 178 11.49 -15.33 -11.92
CA VAL A 178 10.97 -15.29 -10.56
C VAL A 178 9.74 -16.20 -10.42
N GLU A 179 9.56 -16.76 -9.22
CA GLU A 179 8.34 -17.46 -8.86
C GLU A 179 7.32 -16.47 -8.28
N VAL A 180 6.13 -16.45 -8.87
CA VAL A 180 5.00 -15.64 -8.41
C VAL A 180 3.98 -16.52 -7.71
N GLN A 181 3.69 -16.20 -6.45
CA GLN A 181 2.59 -16.80 -5.69
C GLN A 181 1.31 -16.02 -5.97
N LEU A 182 0.37 -16.60 -6.70
CA LEU A 182 -0.84 -15.91 -7.13
C LEU A 182 -1.81 -15.70 -5.98
N PHE A 183 -2.52 -14.57 -6.00
CA PHE A 183 -3.63 -14.34 -5.08
C PHE A 183 -4.89 -15.14 -5.46
N SER A 184 -5.02 -15.51 -6.73
CA SER A 184 -6.10 -16.33 -7.27
C SER A 184 -5.53 -17.25 -8.36
N PRO A 185 -6.00 -18.48 -8.53
CA PRO A 185 -5.62 -19.30 -9.69
C PRO A 185 -6.15 -18.74 -11.01
N ASP A 186 -7.22 -17.94 -10.97
CA ASP A 186 -7.89 -17.39 -12.16
C ASP A 186 -7.45 -15.95 -12.46
N VAL A 187 -6.14 -15.67 -12.42
CA VAL A 187 -5.61 -14.34 -12.76
C VAL A 187 -5.96 -14.00 -14.21
N ARG A 188 -6.44 -12.79 -14.40
CA ARG A 188 -6.69 -12.21 -15.73
C ARG A 188 -5.85 -10.94 -15.86
N PRO A 189 -4.86 -10.91 -16.77
CA PRO A 189 -4.09 -9.72 -17.06
C PRO A 189 -5.03 -8.58 -17.49
N PRO A 190 -4.66 -7.32 -17.22
CA PRO A 190 -5.44 -6.19 -17.68
C PRO A 190 -5.50 -6.15 -19.21
N SER A 191 -6.61 -5.66 -19.76
CA SER A 191 -6.73 -5.42 -21.21
C SER A 191 -5.88 -4.26 -21.71
N LEU A 192 -5.52 -3.37 -20.77
CA LEU A 192 -4.64 -2.22 -20.96
C LEU A 192 -3.93 -1.95 -19.63
N LEU A 193 -2.60 -1.95 -19.65
CA LEU A 193 -1.77 -1.43 -18.57
C LEU A 193 -1.28 -0.03 -18.93
N GLY A 194 -1.72 0.98 -18.19
CA GLY A 194 -1.19 2.33 -18.27
C GLY A 194 -0.34 2.70 -17.05
N ALA A 195 0.58 3.65 -17.22
CA ALA A 195 1.34 4.23 -16.12
C ALA A 195 1.58 5.74 -16.32
N GLY A 196 1.78 6.49 -15.22
CA GLY A 196 2.19 7.89 -15.30
C GLY A 196 1.38 8.85 -14.45
N GLU A 197 1.00 10.00 -15.01
CA GLU A 197 0.22 11.04 -14.32
C GLU A 197 -1.21 10.61 -14.00
N ASP A 198 -1.64 10.84 -12.77
CA ASP A 198 -3.05 10.73 -12.38
C ASP A 198 -3.84 11.96 -12.83
N ASP A 199 -4.74 11.78 -13.81
CA ASP A 199 -5.60 12.85 -14.35
C ASP A 199 -7.08 12.40 -14.37
N PRO A 200 -8.01 13.22 -13.87
CA PRO A 200 -9.44 12.88 -13.87
C PRO A 200 -10.06 12.65 -15.26
N ALA A 201 -9.55 13.23 -16.34
CA ALA A 201 -10.04 12.93 -17.68
C ALA A 201 -9.54 11.58 -18.18
N LEU A 202 -8.30 11.20 -17.83
CA LEU A 202 -7.81 9.86 -18.10
C LEU A 202 -8.67 8.83 -17.37
N ASN A 203 -8.99 9.06 -16.09
CA ASN A 203 -9.86 8.15 -15.32
C ASN A 203 -11.22 7.93 -16.01
N ARG A 204 -11.83 9.00 -16.53
CA ARG A 204 -13.08 8.89 -17.31
C ARG A 204 -12.95 8.14 -18.63
N LEU A 205 -11.76 8.11 -19.23
CA LEU A 205 -11.47 7.30 -20.42
C LEU A 205 -11.27 5.83 -20.05
N LEU A 206 -10.52 5.57 -18.98
CA LEU A 206 -10.30 4.23 -18.45
C LEU A 206 -11.62 3.57 -18.04
N ASP A 207 -12.57 4.32 -17.47
CA ASP A 207 -13.91 3.82 -17.12
C ASP A 207 -14.70 3.23 -18.32
N ARG A 208 -14.25 3.46 -19.56
CA ARG A 208 -14.87 2.94 -20.79
C ARG A 208 -14.23 1.65 -21.29
N LEU A 209 -13.14 1.21 -20.65
CA LEU A 209 -12.39 0.02 -21.03
C LEU A 209 -12.78 -1.16 -20.12
N ASP A 210 -12.69 -2.36 -20.65
CA ASP A 210 -12.94 -3.58 -19.88
C ASP A 210 -11.70 -3.96 -19.08
N ALA A 211 -11.76 -3.83 -17.75
CA ALA A 211 -10.67 -4.19 -16.84
C ALA A 211 -9.29 -3.55 -17.17
N PRO A 212 -9.21 -2.21 -17.33
CA PRO A 212 -7.92 -1.53 -17.41
C PRO A 212 -7.22 -1.57 -16.05
N ARG A 213 -5.89 -1.45 -16.08
CA ARG A 213 -5.08 -1.22 -14.89
C ARG A 213 -4.22 0.01 -15.13
N TYR A 214 -4.18 0.91 -14.16
CA TYR A 214 -3.43 2.16 -14.28
C TYR A 214 -2.57 2.43 -13.05
N LEU A 215 -1.29 2.66 -13.27
CA LEU A 215 -0.29 2.91 -12.24
C LEU A 215 0.07 4.41 -12.18
N PRO A 216 -0.51 5.19 -11.23
CA PRO A 216 -0.18 6.61 -11.05
C PRO A 216 1.20 6.78 -10.39
N VAL A 217 2.25 6.63 -11.19
CA VAL A 217 3.67 6.70 -10.77
C VAL A 217 4.38 8.00 -11.19
N GLY A 218 3.63 8.93 -11.79
CA GLY A 218 4.15 10.18 -12.33
C GLY A 218 4.88 10.02 -13.67
N SER A 219 5.09 11.15 -14.36
CA SER A 219 5.59 11.17 -15.74
C SER A 219 6.93 10.45 -15.91
N ARG A 220 7.87 10.67 -14.98
CA ARG A 220 9.25 10.20 -15.12
C ARG A 220 9.33 8.68 -15.02
N GLU A 221 8.63 8.10 -14.06
CA GLU A 221 8.59 6.65 -13.87
C GLU A 221 7.69 6.00 -14.93
N GLY A 222 6.58 6.65 -15.33
CA GLY A 222 5.74 6.20 -16.45
C GLY A 222 6.54 6.05 -17.75
N LEU A 223 7.33 7.06 -18.13
CA LEU A 223 8.22 6.99 -19.30
C LEU A 223 9.29 5.93 -19.18
N ARG A 224 9.90 5.80 -17.99
CA ARG A 224 10.92 4.78 -17.76
C ARG A 224 10.33 3.39 -17.98
N ARG A 225 9.17 3.09 -17.38
CA ARG A 225 8.52 1.79 -17.51
C ARG A 225 8.07 1.52 -18.94
N LEU A 226 7.54 2.52 -19.65
CA LEU A 226 7.18 2.40 -21.07
C LEU A 226 8.39 2.01 -21.92
N ARG A 227 9.53 2.67 -21.72
CA ARG A 227 10.78 2.33 -22.40
C ARG A 227 11.25 0.92 -22.09
N ASP A 228 11.03 0.46 -20.86
CA ASP A 228 11.39 -0.89 -20.41
C ASP A 228 10.34 -1.93 -20.89
N GLY A 229 9.31 -1.53 -21.66
CA GLY A 229 8.36 -2.42 -22.32
C GLY A 229 7.25 -2.98 -21.41
N VAL A 230 6.99 -2.33 -20.28
CA VAL A 230 6.02 -2.83 -19.27
C VAL A 230 4.58 -2.38 -19.53
N PRO A 231 4.23 -1.08 -19.48
CA PRO A 231 2.89 -0.62 -19.79
C PRO A 231 2.67 -0.48 -21.31
N ASP A 232 1.43 -0.64 -21.74
CA ASP A 232 0.99 -0.34 -23.11
C ASP A 232 1.01 1.17 -23.38
N VAL A 233 0.71 1.99 -22.35
CA VAL A 233 0.60 3.45 -22.48
C VAL A 233 1.23 4.17 -21.30
N ALA A 234 1.90 5.29 -21.58
CA ALA A 234 2.32 6.24 -20.55
C ALA A 234 1.60 7.57 -20.69
N VAL A 235 1.18 8.15 -19.56
CA VAL A 235 0.63 9.51 -19.50
C VAL A 235 1.61 10.43 -18.82
N VAL A 236 1.98 11.51 -19.50
CA VAL A 236 3.08 12.38 -19.11
C VAL A 236 2.66 13.84 -19.15
N ALA A 237 3.09 14.62 -18.17
CA ALA A 237 3.02 16.07 -18.22
C ALA A 237 4.26 16.61 -18.96
N GLY A 238 4.01 17.26 -20.10
CA GLY A 238 5.06 17.83 -20.95
C GLY A 238 5.59 19.19 -20.47
N PRO A 239 6.68 19.68 -21.09
CA PRO A 239 7.54 19.00 -22.06
C PRO A 239 8.39 17.89 -21.40
N THR A 240 8.77 16.87 -22.16
CA THR A 240 9.61 15.77 -21.68
C THR A 240 10.93 15.75 -22.41
N ASP A 241 12.05 15.83 -21.69
CA ASP A 241 13.40 15.78 -22.30
C ASP A 241 13.85 14.37 -22.73
N ARG A 242 12.99 13.36 -22.54
CA ARG A 242 13.32 11.95 -22.75
C ARG A 242 12.55 11.42 -23.96
N GLU A 243 13.30 11.11 -25.01
CA GLU A 243 12.78 10.35 -26.14
C GLU A 243 12.66 8.87 -25.75
N VAL A 244 11.46 8.33 -25.88
CA VAL A 244 11.15 6.91 -25.77
C VAL A 244 10.53 6.52 -27.10
N ASP A 245 10.95 5.38 -27.68
CA ASP A 245 10.36 4.86 -28.91
C ASP A 245 8.87 4.55 -28.64
N SER A 246 8.01 5.42 -29.16
CA SER A 246 6.59 5.45 -28.84
C SER A 246 5.81 6.21 -29.90
N VAL A 247 4.50 5.97 -29.95
CA VAL A 247 3.58 6.71 -30.80
C VAL A 247 2.69 7.57 -29.92
N GLU A 248 2.55 8.85 -30.26
CA GLU A 248 1.61 9.73 -29.58
C GLU A 248 0.17 9.29 -29.88
N LEU A 249 -0.56 8.85 -28.86
CA LEU A 249 -1.97 8.48 -28.98
C LEU A 249 -2.90 9.70 -28.92
N GLY A 250 -2.46 10.77 -28.27
CA GLY A 250 -3.17 12.03 -28.13
C GLY A 250 -2.74 12.81 -26.89
N GLY A 251 -3.29 14.00 -26.73
CA GLY A 251 -2.97 14.88 -25.61
C GLY A 251 -4.12 15.83 -25.27
N TRP A 252 -4.02 16.43 -24.09
CA TRP A 252 -4.93 17.48 -23.64
C TRP A 252 -4.15 18.55 -22.89
N SER A 253 -4.66 19.78 -22.95
CA SER A 253 -4.15 20.89 -22.15
C SER A 253 -5.00 21.06 -20.89
N ARG A 254 -4.36 21.58 -19.84
CA ARG A 254 -4.99 21.97 -18.60
C ARG A 254 -4.50 23.36 -18.22
N GLU A 255 -5.41 24.14 -17.66
CA GLU A 255 -5.03 25.33 -16.90
C GLU A 255 -4.80 24.91 -15.45
N TRP A 256 -3.63 25.26 -14.93
CA TRP A 256 -3.22 24.95 -13.56
C TRP A 256 -3.15 26.24 -12.76
N GLY A 257 -3.53 26.16 -11.49
CA GLY A 257 -3.57 27.30 -10.60
C GLY A 257 -3.74 26.87 -9.15
N LEU A 258 -3.81 27.87 -8.28
CA LEU A 258 -4.04 27.66 -6.86
C LEU A 258 -5.53 27.48 -6.60
N VAL A 259 -5.88 26.43 -5.87
CA VAL A 259 -7.24 26.23 -5.35
C VAL A 259 -7.31 26.85 -3.97
N VAL A 260 -8.22 27.80 -3.80
CA VAL A 260 -8.39 28.58 -2.57
C VAL A 260 -9.79 28.38 -1.99
N PRO A 261 -10.01 28.65 -0.68
CA PRO A 261 -11.34 28.63 -0.09
C PRO A 261 -12.31 29.57 -0.80
N GLU A 262 -13.61 29.26 -0.71
CA GLU A 262 -14.67 30.07 -1.29
C GLU A 262 -14.55 31.55 -0.84
N GLY A 263 -14.64 32.47 -1.81
CA GLY A 263 -14.50 33.91 -1.57
C GLY A 263 -13.06 34.41 -1.47
N ASN A 264 -12.04 33.54 -1.57
CA ASN A 264 -10.62 33.90 -1.50
C ASN A 264 -10.29 34.84 -0.32
N PRO A 265 -10.50 34.42 0.93
CA PRO A 265 -10.40 35.30 2.10
C PRO A 265 -9.00 35.88 2.32
N ALA A 266 -7.96 35.21 1.81
CA ALA A 266 -6.57 35.65 1.88
C ALA A 266 -6.12 36.47 0.65
N ASN A 267 -7.03 36.76 -0.29
CA ASN A 267 -6.73 37.50 -1.53
C ASN A 267 -5.54 36.93 -2.32
N VAL A 268 -5.42 35.60 -2.36
CA VAL A 268 -4.36 34.92 -3.13
C VAL A 268 -4.55 35.23 -4.61
N ASP A 269 -3.54 35.83 -5.23
CA ASP A 269 -3.55 36.26 -6.63
C ASP A 269 -2.42 35.60 -7.46
N GLY A 270 -1.50 34.90 -6.81
CA GLY A 270 -0.45 34.13 -7.47
C GLY A 270 0.44 33.34 -6.51
N LEU A 271 1.54 32.80 -7.04
CA LEU A 271 2.52 32.05 -6.26
C LEU A 271 3.26 32.91 -5.22
N ALA A 272 3.35 34.22 -5.47
CA ALA A 272 3.89 35.20 -4.53
C ALA A 272 3.20 35.16 -3.16
N SER A 273 1.87 35.04 -3.15
CA SER A 273 1.08 35.01 -1.92
C SER A 273 1.46 33.81 -1.03
N LEU A 274 1.94 32.70 -1.59
CA LEU A 274 2.39 31.53 -0.82
C LEU A 274 3.64 31.80 0.03
N VAL A 275 4.43 32.82 -0.34
CA VAL A 275 5.69 33.19 0.31
C VAL A 275 5.49 34.37 1.26
N GLU A 276 4.56 35.27 0.92
CA GLU A 276 4.36 36.56 1.58
C GLU A 276 3.33 36.50 2.70
N GLU A 277 2.32 35.64 2.55
CA GLU A 277 1.22 35.51 3.49
C GLU A 277 1.42 34.30 4.41
N ASP A 278 0.82 34.35 5.60
CA ASP A 278 0.81 33.23 6.56
C ASP A 278 -0.22 32.18 6.13
N LEU A 279 0.13 31.43 5.08
CA LEU A 279 -0.71 30.42 4.44
C LEU A 279 -0.08 29.04 4.56
N ARG A 280 -0.93 28.04 4.80
CA ARG A 280 -0.55 26.64 4.68
C ARG A 280 -0.91 26.12 3.30
N PHE A 281 0.10 25.67 2.55
CA PHE A 281 -0.06 25.05 1.25
C PHE A 281 -0.21 23.53 1.40
N VAL A 282 -1.08 22.94 0.56
CA VAL A 282 -1.22 21.49 0.45
C VAL A 282 -0.67 21.08 -0.90
N ASN A 283 0.54 20.54 -0.90
CA ASN A 283 1.27 20.25 -2.13
C ASN A 283 0.92 18.87 -2.71
N ARG A 284 1.39 18.66 -3.95
CA ARG A 284 1.38 17.40 -4.66
C ARG A 284 2.72 16.65 -4.46
N PRO A 285 2.70 15.31 -4.56
CA PRO A 285 3.90 14.49 -4.54
C PRO A 285 4.97 14.92 -5.57
N PRO A 286 6.27 14.80 -5.24
CA PRO A 286 7.41 15.24 -6.07
C PRO A 286 7.56 14.49 -7.40
N ASP A 287 6.98 13.31 -7.52
CA ASP A 287 6.92 12.51 -8.75
C ASP A 287 5.87 13.01 -9.75
N SER A 288 4.91 13.83 -9.32
CA SER A 288 3.88 14.37 -10.21
C SER A 288 4.39 15.49 -11.13
N GLY A 289 3.86 15.51 -12.35
CA GLY A 289 4.14 16.53 -13.35
C GLY A 289 3.69 17.92 -12.93
N LEU A 290 2.55 18.00 -12.24
CA LEU A 290 2.06 19.25 -11.65
C LEU A 290 3.04 19.83 -10.62
N ARG A 291 3.66 18.98 -9.80
CA ARG A 291 4.69 19.45 -8.85
C ARG A 291 5.92 19.98 -9.57
N ARG A 292 6.37 19.34 -10.66
CA ARG A 292 7.48 19.84 -11.48
C ARG A 292 7.19 21.23 -12.06
N THR A 293 6.02 21.41 -12.66
CA THR A 293 5.64 22.73 -13.22
C THR A 293 5.47 23.79 -12.15
N LEU A 294 5.00 23.44 -10.95
CA LEU A 294 5.02 24.34 -9.80
C LEU A 294 6.47 24.73 -9.45
N ASP A 295 7.39 23.78 -9.41
CA ASP A 295 8.80 24.02 -9.10
C ASP A 295 9.49 24.91 -10.15
N ASP A 296 9.10 24.77 -11.42
CA ASP A 296 9.57 25.61 -12.52
C ASP A 296 9.03 27.04 -12.37
N ALA A 297 7.72 27.20 -12.13
CA ALA A 297 7.10 28.51 -11.92
C ALA A 297 7.62 29.23 -10.66
N LEU A 298 7.91 28.50 -9.58
CA LEU A 298 8.58 29.05 -8.39
C LEU A 298 10.05 29.41 -8.68
N GLY A 299 10.70 28.70 -9.60
CA GLY A 299 12.03 29.05 -10.09
C GLY A 299 12.04 30.36 -10.88
N GLU A 300 11.04 30.56 -11.74
CA GLU A 300 10.83 31.83 -12.46
C GLU A 300 10.58 32.99 -11.49
N LEU A 301 9.67 32.79 -10.51
CA LEU A 301 9.41 33.78 -9.47
C LEU A 301 10.65 34.12 -8.63
N ALA A 302 11.47 33.11 -8.28
CA ALA A 302 12.71 33.32 -7.56
C ALA A 302 13.71 34.14 -8.40
N ALA A 303 13.80 33.87 -9.71
CA ALA A 303 14.64 34.63 -10.62
C ALA A 303 14.19 36.09 -10.75
N GLU A 304 12.89 36.35 -10.84
CA GLU A 304 12.32 37.71 -10.82
C GLU A 304 12.65 38.46 -9.53
N ARG A 305 12.72 37.75 -8.40
CA ARG A 305 13.07 38.30 -7.08
C ARG A 305 14.57 38.36 -6.82
N SER A 306 15.41 37.86 -7.73
CA SER A 306 16.86 37.70 -7.50
C SER A 306 17.21 36.87 -6.27
N GLU A 307 16.41 35.84 -6.00
CA GLU A 307 16.56 34.89 -4.88
C GLU A 307 16.80 33.47 -5.40
N SER A 308 17.26 32.55 -4.55
CA SER A 308 17.33 31.14 -4.93
C SER A 308 15.97 30.46 -4.76
N ARG A 309 15.66 29.47 -5.61
CA ARG A 309 14.43 28.68 -5.48
C ARG A 309 14.33 28.02 -4.11
N ALA A 310 15.44 27.52 -3.56
CA ALA A 310 15.47 26.87 -2.25
C ALA A 310 15.08 27.84 -1.11
N ASP A 311 15.58 29.07 -1.16
CA ASP A 311 15.22 30.09 -0.16
C ASP A 311 13.75 30.48 -0.27
N LEU A 312 13.21 30.55 -1.49
CA LEU A 312 11.80 30.82 -1.74
C LEU A 312 10.91 29.69 -1.24
N THR A 313 11.20 28.44 -1.58
CA THR A 313 10.41 27.29 -1.17
C THR A 313 10.47 27.02 0.32
N SER A 314 11.59 27.37 0.99
CA SER A 314 11.73 27.22 2.45
C SER A 314 10.76 28.10 3.26
N ARG A 315 10.22 29.15 2.64
CA ARG A 315 9.24 30.06 3.25
C ARG A 315 7.79 29.63 3.04
N ILE A 316 7.54 28.64 2.18
CA ILE A 316 6.20 28.14 1.91
C ILE A 316 5.88 27.03 2.92
N ASP A 317 4.97 27.29 3.85
CA ASP A 317 4.50 26.26 4.79
C ASP A 317 3.76 25.14 4.03
N GLY A 318 4.18 23.89 4.22
CA GLY A 318 3.62 22.73 3.52
C GLY A 318 4.14 22.48 2.11
N TYR A 319 5.32 23.02 1.75
CA TYR A 319 5.93 22.77 0.44
C TYR A 319 6.46 21.33 0.27
N GLU A 320 7.00 20.71 1.32
CA GLU A 320 7.51 19.33 1.27
C GLU A 320 6.41 18.29 1.00
#